data_AF-A0A945CS34-F1
#
_entry.id   AF-A0A945CS34-F1
#
_cell.length_a   1.000
_cell.length_b   1.000
_cell.length_c   1.000
_cell.angle_alpha   90.00
_cell.angle_beta   90.00
_cell.angle_gamma   90.00
#
_symmetry.space_group_name_H-M   'P 1'
#
loop_
_entity.id
_entity.type
_entity.pdbx_description
1 polymer ?
#
loop_
_entity_poly.entity_id
_entity_poly.type
_entity_poly.pdbx_seq_one_letter_code
_entity_poly.pdbx_strand_id
1 'polypeptide(L)'
;MAVLPGVPIVDAHVYLGEGYHLSFGVEDLLEQMDEAGVERAVVCPVDRFVAVHNREGNDLVLEAVRSHGDRLSGMAAVNPWFEGEAVDEVR
;
A
#
# COMPACT_ATOMS: atom_id res chain seq x y z
N MET A 1 15.27 16.22 -8.37
CA MET A 1 14.09 16.71 -7.64
C MET A 1 14.59 17.57 -6.49
N ALA A 2 14.11 18.79 -6.30
CA ALA A 2 14.55 19.61 -5.18
C ALA A 2 13.77 19.18 -3.92
N VAL A 3 14.46 18.56 -2.96
CA VAL A 3 13.90 18.22 -1.65
C VAL A 3 14.07 19.42 -0.74
N LEU A 4 13.01 19.83 -0.05
CA LEU A 4 13.09 20.88 0.97
C LEU A 4 13.82 20.33 2.20
N PRO A 5 14.94 20.92 2.63
CA PRO A 5 15.69 20.44 3.79
C PRO A 5 14.82 20.40 5.04
N GLY A 6 14.84 19.27 5.76
CA GLY A 6 14.13 19.11 7.03
C GLY A 6 12.61 18.92 6.93
N VAL A 7 12.07 18.75 5.72
CA VAL A 7 10.64 18.40 5.52
C VAL A 7 10.53 16.89 5.25
N PRO A 8 9.69 16.15 6.01
CA PRO A 8 9.41 14.73 5.75
C PRO A 8 8.97 14.47 4.31
N ILE A 9 9.51 13.43 3.70
CA ILE A 9 9.04 12.93 2.40
C ILE A 9 8.03 11.82 2.64
N VAL A 10 6.86 11.94 2.01
CA VAL A 10 5.82 10.91 2.02
C VAL A 10 5.58 10.44 0.59
N ASP A 11 5.72 9.15 0.35
CA ASP A 11 5.22 8.53 -0.87
C ASP A 11 3.72 8.24 -0.69
N ALA A 12 2.89 8.88 -1.51
CA ALA A 12 1.44 8.79 -1.39
C ALA A 12 0.85 7.59 -2.15
N HIS A 13 1.64 6.80 -2.88
CA HIS A 13 1.10 5.68 -3.63
C HIS A 13 2.14 4.60 -3.99
N VAL A 14 2.12 3.52 -3.22
CA VAL A 14 3.00 2.36 -3.43
C VAL A 14 2.19 1.08 -3.54
N TYR A 15 2.47 0.28 -4.56
CA TYR A 15 1.88 -1.05 -4.69
C TYR A 15 2.64 -2.09 -3.87
N LEU A 16 1.92 -3.00 -3.22
CA LEU A 16 2.46 -4.08 -2.38
C LEU A 16 1.85 -5.44 -2.75
N GLY A 17 2.66 -6.50 -2.72
CA GLY A 17 2.23 -7.89 -2.89
C GLY A 17 2.71 -8.54 -4.20
N GLU A 18 2.24 -9.76 -4.45
CA GLU A 18 2.61 -10.57 -5.62
C GLU A 18 1.57 -10.52 -6.74
N GLY A 19 1.89 -9.76 -7.78
CA GLY A 19 1.11 -9.60 -9.00
C GLY A 19 1.69 -10.39 -10.17
N TYR A 20 1.00 -10.32 -11.30
CA TYR A 20 1.47 -10.85 -12.58
C TYR A 20 2.55 -9.94 -13.20
N HIS A 21 2.42 -8.61 -13.04
CA HIS A 21 3.35 -7.64 -13.61
C HIS A 21 4.34 -7.05 -12.60
N LEU A 22 3.96 -7.03 -11.34
CA LEU A 22 4.74 -6.45 -10.25
C LEU A 22 4.70 -7.39 -9.06
N SER A 23 5.87 -7.73 -8.52
CA SER A 23 6.01 -8.35 -7.22
C SER A 23 6.87 -7.45 -6.36
N PHE A 24 6.35 -6.99 -5.23
CA PHE A 24 7.06 -6.07 -4.35
C PHE A 24 6.70 -6.33 -2.89
N GLY A 25 7.72 -6.69 -2.09
CA GLY A 25 7.58 -7.05 -0.68
C GLY A 25 7.67 -5.84 0.25
N VAL A 26 7.28 -6.04 1.51
CA VAL A 26 7.31 -4.97 2.52
C VAL A 26 8.75 -4.65 2.94
N GLU A 27 9.61 -5.67 3.01
CA GLU A 27 11.02 -5.52 3.33
C GLU A 27 11.75 -4.72 2.24
N ASP A 28 11.50 -5.04 0.97
CA ASP A 28 12.07 -4.31 -0.17
C ASP A 28 11.62 -2.84 -0.19
N LEU A 29 10.34 -2.60 0.14
CA LEU A 29 9.80 -1.24 0.28
C LEU A 29 10.53 -0.47 1.38
N LEU A 30 10.69 -1.05 2.57
CA LEU A 30 11.34 -0.37 3.68
C LEU A 30 12.81 -0.05 3.37
N GLU A 31 13.54 -0.98 2.73
CA GLU A 31 14.91 -0.74 2.27
C GLU A 31 14.97 0.44 1.29
N GLN A 32 14.10 0.45 0.27
CA GLN A 32 14.08 1.55 -0.70
C GLN A 32 13.63 2.89 -0.09
N MET A 33 12.73 2.87 0.89
CA MET A 33 12.33 4.06 1.64
C MET A 33 13.53 4.66 2.38
N ASP A 34 14.34 3.81 3.03
CA ASP A 34 15.54 4.26 3.75
C ASP A 34 16.59 4.82 2.79
N GLU A 35 16.81 4.19 1.63
CA GLU A 35 17.73 4.68 0.59
C GLU A 35 17.28 6.01 -0.02
N ALA A 36 15.97 6.18 -0.23
CA ALA A 36 15.38 7.36 -0.84
C ALA A 36 15.12 8.51 0.16
N GLY A 37 15.24 8.26 1.46
CA GLY A 37 14.88 9.21 2.50
C GLY A 37 13.36 9.45 2.63
N VAL A 38 12.55 8.45 2.28
CA VAL A 38 11.09 8.46 2.43
C VAL A 38 10.74 8.06 3.86
N GLU A 39 10.11 8.97 4.58
CA GLU A 39 9.77 8.77 5.99
C GLU A 39 8.52 7.91 6.14
N ARG A 40 7.53 8.10 5.27
CA ARG A 40 6.29 7.30 5.24
C ARG A 40 5.82 6.98 3.83
N ALA A 41 5.11 5.86 3.70
CA ALA A 41 4.47 5.46 2.45
C ALA A 41 3.00 5.08 2.66
N VAL A 42 2.17 5.39 1.66
CA VAL A 42 0.78 4.91 1.56
C VAL A 42 0.75 3.72 0.61
N VAL A 43 0.47 2.53 1.16
CA VAL A 43 0.50 1.26 0.43
C VAL A 43 -0.89 0.81 -0.01
N CYS A 44 -0.98 0.22 -1.20
CA CYS A 44 -2.17 -0.39 -1.78
C CYS A 44 -1.82 -1.75 -2.43
N PRO A 45 -2.77 -2.66 -2.64
CA PRO A 45 -2.45 -3.97 -3.16
C PRO A 45 -2.20 -3.95 -4.68
N VAL A 46 -1.47 -4.93 -5.22
CA VAL A 46 -1.17 -5.06 -6.67
C VAL A 46 -2.28 -5.70 -7.50
N ASP A 47 -2.32 -5.38 -8.79
CA ASP A 47 -2.99 -6.15 -9.85
C ASP A 47 -4.42 -6.62 -9.53
N ARG A 48 -4.64 -7.95 -9.52
CA ARG A 48 -5.93 -8.62 -9.32
C ARG A 48 -6.55 -8.27 -7.97
N PHE A 49 -5.74 -7.88 -7.00
CA PHE A 49 -6.21 -7.47 -5.69
C PHE A 49 -6.81 -6.06 -5.69
N VAL A 50 -6.47 -5.21 -6.68
CA VAL A 50 -7.20 -3.95 -6.90
C VAL A 50 -8.51 -4.19 -7.63
N ALA A 51 -8.53 -5.14 -8.57
CA ALA A 51 -9.65 -5.30 -9.50
C ALA A 51 -10.76 -6.26 -9.03
N VAL A 52 -10.39 -7.40 -8.42
CA VAL A 52 -11.34 -8.51 -8.16
C VAL A 52 -11.18 -9.06 -6.74
N HIS A 53 -9.96 -9.37 -6.32
CA HIS A 53 -9.67 -9.99 -5.02
C HIS A 53 -9.38 -8.92 -3.95
N ASN A 54 -10.28 -7.95 -3.81
CA ASN A 54 -10.08 -6.76 -2.97
C ASN A 54 -9.73 -7.09 -1.52
N ARG A 55 -10.52 -7.98 -0.89
CA ARG A 55 -10.30 -8.37 0.51
C ARG A 55 -8.94 -8.99 0.75
N GLU A 56 -8.53 -9.92 -0.10
CA GLU A 56 -7.21 -10.57 0.01
C GLU A 56 -6.07 -9.55 -0.10
N GLY A 57 -6.20 -8.57 -1.00
CA GLY A 57 -5.26 -7.45 -1.08
C GLY A 57 -5.25 -6.56 0.15
N ASN A 58 -6.44 -6.19 0.63
CA ASN A 58 -6.59 -5.34 1.80
C ASN A 58 -6.04 -6.04 3.06
N ASP A 59 -6.25 -7.35 3.21
CA ASP A 59 -5.70 -8.14 4.30
C ASP A 59 -4.16 -8.12 4.31
N LEU A 60 -3.53 -8.26 3.13
CA LEU A 60 -2.08 -8.15 2.96
C LEU A 60 -1.58 -6.74 3.34
N VAL A 61 -2.26 -5.70 2.88
CA VAL A 61 -1.94 -4.30 3.24
C VAL A 61 -2.10 -4.06 4.74
N LEU A 62 -3.17 -4.56 5.35
CA LEU A 62 -3.44 -4.44 6.77
C LEU A 62 -2.38 -5.14 7.61
N GLU A 63 -1.89 -6.30 7.18
CA GLU A 63 -0.78 -6.99 7.84
C GLU A 63 0.50 -6.15 7.83
N ALA A 64 0.88 -5.60 6.67
CA ALA A 64 2.04 -4.71 6.56
C ALA A 64 1.91 -3.46 7.45
N VAL A 65 0.73 -2.82 7.46
CA VAL A 65 0.47 -1.64 8.29
C VAL A 65 0.46 -1.98 9.79
N ARG A 66 -0.02 -3.16 10.19
CA ARG A 66 0.04 -3.60 11.60
C ARG A 66 1.47 -3.80 12.07
N SER A 67 2.33 -4.32 11.21
CA SER A 67 3.74 -4.58 11.53
C SER A 67 4.62 -3.32 11.46
N HIS A 68 4.26 -2.35 10.62
CA HIS A 68 5.09 -1.17 10.33
C HIS A 68 4.32 0.15 10.32
N GLY A 69 3.33 0.31 11.21
CA GLY A 69 2.40 1.45 11.22
C GLY A 69 3.04 2.81 11.52
N ASP A 70 4.28 2.85 11.99
CA ASP A 70 5.09 4.07 12.12
C ASP A 70 5.58 4.60 10.76
N ARG A 71 5.77 3.70 9.79
CA ARG A 71 6.26 3.96 8.42
C ARG A 71 5.16 3.87 7.36
N LEU A 72 4.16 3.01 7.55
CA LEU A 72 3.20 2.65 6.52
C LEU A 72 1.77 3.05 6.89
N SER A 73 1.01 3.49 5.89
CA SER A 73 -0.44 3.71 5.97
C SER A 73 -1.13 2.95 4.83
N GLY A 74 -2.30 2.36 5.09
CA GLY A 74 -3.01 1.55 4.09
C GLY A 74 -4.03 2.36 3.29
N MET A 75 -4.09 2.13 1.99
CA MET A 75 -5.17 2.55 1.11
C MET A 75 -5.98 1.33 0.69
N ALA A 76 -7.24 1.27 1.13
CA ALA A 76 -8.16 0.19 0.79
C ALA A 76 -8.50 0.20 -0.71
N ALA A 77 -8.48 -0.98 -1.32
CA ALA A 77 -9.04 -1.22 -2.64
C ALA A 77 -10.46 -1.77 -2.50
N VAL A 78 -11.41 -1.17 -3.20
CA VAL A 78 -12.77 -1.69 -3.32
C VAL A 78 -13.27 -1.52 -4.75
N ASN A 79 -13.87 -2.58 -5.28
CA ASN A 79 -14.52 -2.52 -6.58
C ASN A 79 -16.02 -2.24 -6.41
N PRO A 80 -16.52 -1.06 -6.82
CA PRO A 80 -17.94 -0.70 -6.65
C PRO A 80 -18.90 -1.62 -7.42
N TRP A 81 -18.40 -2.44 -8.35
CA TRP A 81 -19.20 -3.41 -9.11
C TRP A 81 -19.70 -4.56 -8.23
N PHE A 82 -19.10 -4.77 -7.05
CA PHE A 82 -19.55 -5.76 -6.07
C PHE A 82 -20.54 -5.20 -5.04
N GLU A 83 -21.00 -3.96 -5.24
CA GLU A 83 -22.10 -3.34 -4.51
C GLU A 83 -21.97 -3.50 -2.97
N GLY A 84 -22.85 -4.31 -2.35
CA GLY A 84 -22.86 -4.53 -0.91
C GLY A 84 -21.54 -5.02 -0.35
N GLU A 85 -20.85 -5.92 -1.06
CA GLU A 85 -19.53 -6.42 -0.63
C GLU A 85 -18.49 -5.31 -0.59
N ALA A 86 -18.54 -4.38 -1.56
CA ALA A 86 -17.63 -3.24 -1.60
C ALA A 86 -17.90 -2.25 -0.46
N VAL A 87 -19.17 -2.08 -0.08
CA VAL A 87 -19.55 -1.25 1.07
C VAL A 87 -19.13 -1.89 2.39
N ASP A 88 -19.30 -3.21 2.53
CA ASP A 88 -18.91 -3.95 3.73
C ASP A 88 -17.40 -3.96 3.95
N GLU A 89 -16.61 -3.94 2.88
CA GLU A 89 -15.14 -3.95 2.95
C GLU A 89 -14.53 -2.65 3.52
N VAL A 90 -15.22 -1.52 3.45
CA VAL A 90 -14.70 -0.20 3.91
C VAL A 90 -15.39 0.34 5.16
N ARG A 91 -16.19 -0.50 5.84
CA ARG A 91 -16.86 -0.16 7.11
C ARG A 91 -15.97 -0.45 8.31
#